data_AF-A0A9D9PTT3-F1
#
_entry.id   AF-A0A9D9PTT3-F1
#
_cell.length_a   1.000
_cell.length_b   1.000
_cell.length_c   1.000
_cell.angle_alpha   90.00
_cell.angle_beta   90.00
_cell.angle_gamma   90.00
#
_symmetry.space_group_name_H-M   'P 1'
#
loop_
_entity.id
_entity.type
_entity.pdbx_description
1 polymer ?
#
loop_
_entity_poly.entity_id
_entity_poly.type
_entity_poly.pdbx_seq_one_letter_code
_entity_poly.pdbx_strand_id
1 'polypeptide(L)'
;AIDFGPAKNLSDLSKVAATLMYQELLRGWKPVAGKINLAGLLPALEPAKLPVTEAIRLLLNRGRGLLMAGDKLSRGDGDQDFIVRNMHKSLLGSGDALLLAAGQYAWRSEERLEKFRELAAAYELPGEFVAGYREACQYKLEPTPYLPQNPWEFLRQCQRCWLRAVQITASAEDSSPEAVMEGLHRSARRHSSFRQFLRWTIRARAFRKPRFSCDQPVVTVLGMLYPTLLTAPPPAPPILPELFRLWQLFN
;
A
#
# COMPACT_ATOMS: atom_id res chain seq x y z
N ALA A 1 17.66 -15.24 1.47
CA ALA A 1 17.03 -16.21 0.54
C ALA A 1 16.21 -15.43 -0.48
N ILE A 2 16.28 -15.78 -1.77
CA ILE A 2 15.36 -15.24 -2.76
C ILE A 2 14.01 -15.91 -2.50
N ASP A 3 13.03 -15.14 -2.06
CA ASP A 3 11.69 -15.64 -1.76
C ASP A 3 10.93 -15.76 -3.10
N PHE A 4 10.76 -16.99 -3.58
CA PHE A 4 9.95 -17.25 -4.75
C PHE A 4 8.50 -17.39 -4.29
N GLY A 5 7.61 -16.56 -4.85
CA GLY A 5 6.18 -16.78 -4.70
C GLY A 5 5.80 -18.19 -5.21
N PRO A 6 4.73 -18.79 -4.67
CA PRO A 6 4.29 -20.12 -5.09
C PRO A 6 3.97 -20.13 -6.58
N ALA A 7 4.31 -21.24 -7.25
CA ALA A 7 4.03 -21.44 -8.66
C ALA A 7 2.53 -21.20 -8.95
N LYS A 8 2.25 -20.44 -10.01
CA LYS A 8 0.88 -20.11 -10.44
C LYS A 8 0.54 -20.88 -11.69
N ASN A 9 -0.67 -21.42 -11.76
CA ASN A 9 -1.24 -21.94 -12.99
C ASN A 9 -1.91 -20.81 -13.80
N LEU A 10 -2.28 -21.10 -15.05
CA LEU A 10 -2.92 -20.14 -15.95
C LEU A 10 -4.22 -19.56 -15.38
N SER A 11 -5.02 -20.37 -14.68
CA SER A 11 -6.28 -19.93 -14.08
C SER A 11 -6.09 -18.97 -12.91
N ASP A 12 -4.92 -19.00 -12.26
CA ASP A 12 -4.58 -18.08 -11.18
C ASP A 12 -4.08 -16.74 -11.72
N LEU A 13 -3.41 -16.74 -12.87
CA LEU A 13 -2.94 -15.52 -13.54
C LEU A 13 -4.11 -14.59 -13.91
N SER A 14 -5.20 -15.13 -14.47
CA SER A 14 -6.37 -14.30 -14.83
C SER A 14 -7.01 -13.60 -13.62
N LYS A 15 -6.92 -14.18 -12.42
CA LYS A 15 -7.47 -13.60 -11.17
C LYS A 15 -6.63 -12.43 -10.64
N VAL A 16 -5.35 -12.38 -10.98
CA VAL A 16 -4.40 -11.36 -10.51
C VAL A 16 -4.01 -10.38 -11.61
N ALA A 17 -4.55 -10.56 -12.83
CA ALA A 17 -4.24 -9.74 -14.00
C ALA A 17 -4.45 -8.25 -13.77
N ALA A 18 -5.47 -7.87 -13.00
CA ALA A 18 -5.77 -6.46 -12.71
C ALA A 18 -5.00 -5.89 -11.51
N THR A 19 -4.09 -6.64 -10.90
CA THR A 19 -3.29 -6.14 -9.77
C THR A 19 -2.12 -5.32 -10.24
N LEU A 20 -1.77 -4.28 -9.48
CA LEU A 20 -0.64 -3.41 -9.76
C LEU A 20 0.65 -4.21 -9.89
N MET A 21 0.88 -5.16 -8.98
CA MET A 21 2.08 -6.01 -8.97
C MET A 21 2.24 -6.77 -10.30
N TYR A 22 1.19 -7.44 -10.77
CA TYR A 22 1.28 -8.18 -12.04
C TYR A 22 1.39 -7.26 -13.24
N GLN A 23 0.75 -6.09 -13.22
CA GLN A 23 0.89 -5.11 -14.29
C GLN A 23 2.30 -4.50 -14.35
N GLU A 24 2.96 -4.22 -13.22
CA GLU A 24 4.38 -3.84 -13.20
C GLU A 24 5.26 -5.00 -13.69
N LEU A 25 5.01 -6.24 -13.24
CA LEU A 25 5.76 -7.42 -13.68
C LEU A 25 5.66 -7.65 -15.19
N LEU A 26 4.47 -7.52 -15.78
CA LEU A 26 4.24 -7.67 -17.22
C LEU A 26 5.08 -6.73 -18.08
N ARG A 27 5.55 -5.61 -17.53
CA ARG A 27 6.35 -4.61 -18.25
C ARG A 27 7.85 -4.83 -18.11
N GLY A 28 8.27 -5.58 -17.10
CA GLY A 28 9.66 -5.98 -16.89
C GLY A 28 9.93 -7.46 -17.17
N TRP A 29 8.92 -8.24 -17.58
CA TRP A 29 9.05 -9.69 -17.69
C TRP A 29 10.00 -10.09 -18.83
N LYS A 30 10.77 -11.16 -18.59
CA LYS A 30 11.58 -11.84 -19.61
C LYS A 30 11.43 -13.35 -19.41
N PRO A 31 11.06 -14.13 -20.45
CA PRO A 31 11.01 -15.58 -20.34
C PRO A 31 12.43 -16.13 -20.14
N VAL A 32 12.62 -16.95 -19.09
CA VAL A 32 13.89 -17.66 -18.83
C VAL A 32 13.85 -19.07 -19.45
N ALA A 33 12.71 -19.75 -19.35
CA ALA A 33 12.50 -21.08 -19.91
C ALA A 33 11.04 -21.30 -20.35
N GLY A 34 10.86 -22.12 -21.38
CA GLY A 34 9.55 -22.44 -21.94
C GLY A 34 9.00 -21.37 -22.90
N LYS A 35 8.01 -21.76 -23.72
CA LYS A 35 7.28 -20.85 -24.60
C LYS A 35 5.93 -20.55 -23.96
N ILE A 36 5.74 -19.32 -23.50
CA ILE A 36 4.45 -18.84 -22.98
C ILE A 36 4.09 -17.52 -23.67
N ASN A 37 2.85 -17.42 -24.17
CA ASN A 37 2.31 -16.16 -24.65
C ASN A 37 1.56 -15.46 -23.51
N LEU A 38 2.31 -14.74 -22.66
CA LEU A 38 1.75 -14.03 -21.51
C LEU A 38 0.80 -12.90 -21.91
N ALA A 39 1.03 -12.24 -23.05
CA ALA A 39 0.18 -11.15 -23.53
C ALA A 39 -1.27 -11.61 -23.82
N GLY A 40 -1.45 -12.87 -24.24
CA GLY A 40 -2.79 -13.46 -24.44
C GLY A 40 -3.49 -13.88 -23.13
N LEU A 41 -2.75 -13.99 -22.03
CA LEU A 41 -3.24 -14.49 -20.74
C LEU A 41 -3.46 -13.38 -19.70
N LEU A 42 -2.67 -12.32 -19.81
CA LEU A 42 -2.64 -11.18 -18.92
C LEU A 42 -2.71 -9.90 -19.77
N PRO A 43 -3.91 -9.33 -19.97
CA PRO A 43 -4.03 -8.11 -20.76
C PRO A 43 -3.23 -6.99 -20.09
N ALA A 44 -2.43 -6.29 -20.89
CA ALA A 44 -1.78 -5.06 -20.45
C ALA A 44 -2.85 -4.00 -20.24
N LEU A 45 -3.03 -3.58 -18.99
CA LEU A 45 -3.98 -2.53 -18.65
C LEU A 45 -3.29 -1.17 -18.76
N GLU A 46 -4.04 -0.15 -19.18
CA GLU A 46 -3.63 1.23 -18.98
C GLU A 46 -3.60 1.56 -17.49
N PRO A 47 -2.69 2.42 -17.00
CA PRO A 47 -2.63 2.79 -15.57
C PRO A 47 -3.97 3.24 -15.01
N ALA A 48 -4.70 4.07 -15.77
CA ALA A 48 -6.00 4.63 -15.38
C ALA A 48 -7.11 3.57 -15.25
N LYS A 49 -6.88 2.34 -15.73
CA LYS A 49 -7.80 1.21 -15.60
C LYS A 49 -7.53 0.35 -14.35
N LEU A 50 -6.45 0.63 -13.61
CA LEU A 50 -6.21 -0.04 -12.33
C LEU A 50 -7.30 0.37 -11.32
N PRO A 51 -7.85 -0.57 -10.55
CA PRO A 51 -8.88 -0.24 -9.58
C PRO A 51 -8.28 0.52 -8.39
N VAL A 52 -9.03 1.47 -7.84
CA VAL A 52 -8.65 2.22 -6.62
C VAL A 52 -8.33 1.31 -5.42
N THR A 53 -8.85 0.09 -5.43
CA THR A 53 -8.52 -0.93 -4.42
C THR A 53 -7.04 -1.27 -4.36
N GLU A 54 -6.27 -1.06 -5.45
CA GLU A 54 -4.82 -1.21 -5.43
C GLU A 54 -4.14 -0.10 -4.62
N ALA A 55 -4.65 1.14 -4.66
CA ALA A 55 -4.17 2.22 -3.78
C ALA A 55 -4.39 1.84 -2.30
N ILE A 56 -5.58 1.32 -1.97
CA ILE A 56 -5.94 0.88 -0.62
C ILE A 56 -5.03 -0.27 -0.15
N ARG A 57 -4.79 -1.27 -1.01
CA ARG A 57 -3.87 -2.38 -0.73
C ARG A 57 -2.44 -1.89 -0.52
N LEU A 58 -1.99 -0.96 -1.35
CA LEU A 58 -0.66 -0.39 -1.26
C LEU A 58 -0.48 0.32 0.09
N LEU A 59 -1.42 1.20 0.46
CA LEU A 59 -1.43 1.90 1.75
C LEU A 59 -1.46 0.93 2.93
N LEU A 60 -2.28 -0.12 2.88
CA LEU A 60 -2.29 -1.16 3.92
C LEU A 60 -0.90 -1.79 4.09
N ASN A 61 -0.28 -2.20 2.98
CA ASN A 61 1.03 -2.81 3.01
C ASN A 61 2.13 -1.85 3.48
N ARG A 62 2.03 -0.56 3.18
CA ARG A 62 2.98 0.46 3.64
C ARG A 62 2.83 0.77 5.12
N GLY A 63 1.60 0.95 5.60
CA GLY A 63 1.36 1.22 7.03
C GLY A 63 1.81 0.06 7.91
N ARG A 64 1.62 -1.20 7.48
CA ARG A 64 2.18 -2.35 8.19
C ARG A 64 3.71 -2.33 8.19
N GLY A 65 4.33 -2.00 7.05
CA GLY A 65 5.79 -1.84 6.96
C GLY A 65 6.32 -0.81 7.96
N LEU A 66 5.62 0.32 8.14
CA LEU A 66 5.95 1.32 9.15
C LEU A 66 5.85 0.80 10.59
N LEU A 67 4.80 0.07 10.93
CA LEU A 67 4.69 -0.56 12.26
C LEU A 67 5.85 -1.53 12.53
N MET A 68 6.20 -2.37 11.55
CA MET A 68 7.31 -3.30 11.68
C MET A 68 8.66 -2.59 11.78
N ALA A 69 8.86 -1.51 11.02
CA ALA A 69 10.08 -0.71 11.09
C ALA A 69 10.21 -0.02 12.46
N GLY A 70 9.13 0.56 12.98
CA GLY A 70 9.09 1.19 14.29
C GLY A 70 9.33 0.20 15.45
N ASP A 71 8.73 -1.00 15.38
CA ASP A 71 8.96 -2.07 16.37
C ASP A 71 10.40 -2.58 16.34
N LYS A 72 11.01 -2.74 15.17
CA LYS A 72 12.43 -3.12 15.08
C LYS A 72 13.36 -2.02 15.58
N LEU A 73 13.06 -0.77 15.22
CA LEU A 73 13.83 0.38 15.68
C LEU A 73 13.74 0.54 17.22
N SER A 74 12.59 0.25 17.83
CA SER A 74 12.41 0.33 19.30
C SER A 74 13.20 -0.73 20.06
N ARG A 75 13.30 -1.94 19.50
CA ARG A 75 14.05 -3.07 20.08
C ARG A 75 15.56 -2.93 19.91
N GLY A 76 16.00 -2.02 19.04
CA GLY A 76 17.39 -1.96 18.61
C GLY A 76 17.79 -3.18 17.78
N ASP A 77 16.83 -3.85 17.13
CA ASP A 77 17.10 -4.95 16.22
C ASP A 77 18.02 -4.44 15.10
N GLY A 78 19.23 -5.00 14.97
CA GLY A 78 20.28 -4.54 14.05
C GLY A 78 19.99 -4.67 12.54
N ASP A 79 18.75 -4.92 12.14
CA ASP A 79 18.35 -5.05 10.74
C ASP A 79 18.03 -3.65 10.15
N GLN A 80 19.07 -2.83 10.03
CA GLN A 80 18.98 -1.45 9.52
C GLN A 80 18.40 -1.40 8.11
N ASP A 81 18.82 -2.33 7.24
CA ASP A 81 18.31 -2.48 5.87
C ASP A 81 16.79 -2.71 5.88
N PHE A 82 16.26 -3.57 6.74
CA PHE A 82 14.81 -3.73 6.86
C PHE A 82 14.10 -2.45 7.26
N ILE A 83 14.62 -1.71 8.24
CA ILE A 83 14.01 -0.48 8.75
C ILE A 83 13.98 0.59 7.66
N VAL A 84 15.14 0.93 7.09
CA VAL A 84 15.27 2.01 6.10
C VAL A 84 14.51 1.68 4.82
N ARG A 85 14.56 0.42 4.37
CA ARG A 85 13.78 -0.03 3.20
C ARG A 85 12.28 0.12 3.42
N ASN A 86 11.76 -0.18 4.60
CA ASN A 86 10.33 -0.03 4.86
C ASN A 86 9.90 1.45 4.94
N MET A 87 10.76 2.34 5.46
CA MET A 87 10.53 3.80 5.46
C MET A 87 10.44 4.34 4.02
N HIS A 88 11.44 4.10 3.17
CA HIS A 88 11.39 4.53 1.76
C HIS A 88 10.26 3.86 0.99
N LYS A 89 10.01 2.55 1.20
CA LYS A 89 8.86 1.88 0.59
C LYS A 89 7.56 2.56 0.99
N SER A 90 7.44 3.06 2.22
CA SER A 90 6.26 3.78 2.67
C SER A 90 6.07 5.09 1.91
N LEU A 91 7.10 5.94 1.83
CA LEU A 91 7.03 7.20 1.08
C LEU A 91 6.65 6.96 -0.39
N LEU A 92 7.34 6.02 -1.05
CA LEU A 92 7.05 5.64 -2.44
C LEU A 92 5.61 5.12 -2.58
N GLY A 93 5.20 4.19 -1.73
CA GLY A 93 3.86 3.60 -1.83
C GLY A 93 2.74 4.58 -1.47
N SER A 94 2.98 5.56 -0.60
CA SER A 94 2.03 6.62 -0.28
C SER A 94 1.81 7.57 -1.45
N GLY A 95 2.89 7.98 -2.15
CA GLY A 95 2.74 8.79 -3.37
C GLY A 95 2.12 8.02 -4.54
N ASP A 96 2.52 6.75 -4.73
CA ASP A 96 1.92 5.88 -5.74
C ASP A 96 0.43 5.63 -5.51
N ALA A 97 0.01 5.47 -4.24
CA ALA A 97 -1.40 5.31 -3.90
C ALA A 97 -2.23 6.55 -4.25
N LEU A 98 -1.69 7.74 -4.03
CA LEU A 98 -2.34 8.99 -4.42
C LEU A 98 -2.49 9.10 -5.95
N LEU A 99 -1.45 8.77 -6.70
CA LEU A 99 -1.50 8.72 -8.17
C LEU A 99 -2.53 7.70 -8.68
N LEU A 100 -2.60 6.52 -8.05
CA LEU A 100 -3.60 5.50 -8.38
C LEU A 100 -5.02 5.98 -8.08
N ALA A 101 -5.24 6.58 -6.91
CA ALA A 101 -6.55 7.10 -6.50
C ALA A 101 -7.03 8.22 -7.43
N ALA A 102 -6.11 9.03 -7.96
CA ALA A 102 -6.40 10.09 -8.93
C ALA A 102 -6.49 9.59 -10.39
N GLY A 103 -6.25 8.29 -10.66
CA GLY A 103 -6.17 7.77 -12.04
C GLY A 103 -4.98 8.30 -12.84
N GLN A 104 -4.00 8.91 -12.17
CA GLN A 104 -2.82 9.55 -12.77
C GLN A 104 -1.56 8.68 -12.70
N TYR A 105 -1.65 7.45 -12.17
CA TYR A 105 -0.50 6.54 -12.13
C TYR A 105 0.18 6.39 -13.50
N ALA A 106 1.49 6.18 -13.48
CA ALA A 106 2.30 5.97 -14.68
C ALA A 106 3.28 4.82 -14.42
N TRP A 107 3.64 4.08 -15.47
CA TRP A 107 4.54 2.92 -15.32
C TRP A 107 5.98 3.34 -15.07
N ARG A 108 6.41 4.44 -15.70
CA ARG A 108 7.78 4.94 -15.62
C ARG A 108 7.94 5.81 -14.38
N SER A 109 9.04 5.62 -13.66
CA SER A 109 9.30 6.33 -12.40
C SER A 109 9.45 7.84 -12.61
N GLU A 110 10.03 8.27 -13.74
CA GLU A 110 10.20 9.69 -14.06
C GLU A 110 8.85 10.38 -14.28
N GLU A 111 7.95 9.71 -15.01
CA GLU A 111 6.58 10.19 -15.26
C GLU A 111 5.77 10.26 -13.97
N ARG A 112 5.92 9.25 -13.09
CA ARG A 112 5.28 9.27 -11.77
C ARG A 112 5.74 10.43 -10.92
N LEU A 113 7.05 10.71 -10.92
CA LEU A 113 7.61 11.81 -10.14
C LEU A 113 7.04 13.16 -10.57
N GLU A 114 6.90 13.39 -11.88
CA GLU A 114 6.34 14.65 -12.38
C GLU A 114 4.85 14.78 -12.03
N LYS A 115 4.05 13.75 -12.33
CA LYS A 115 2.63 13.74 -11.96
C LYS A 115 2.40 13.86 -10.45
N PHE A 116 3.29 13.28 -9.64
CA PHE A 116 3.19 13.41 -8.19
C PHE A 116 3.45 14.85 -7.73
N ARG A 117 4.34 15.60 -8.39
CA ARG A 117 4.55 17.03 -8.07
C ARG A 117 3.32 17.86 -8.40
N GLU A 118 2.71 17.66 -9.57
CA GLU A 118 1.48 18.34 -9.97
C GLU A 118 0.34 18.03 -8.98
N LEU A 119 0.17 16.75 -8.65
CA LEU A 119 -0.83 16.30 -7.69
C LEU A 119 -0.55 16.85 -6.29
N ALA A 120 0.70 16.88 -5.86
CA ALA A 120 1.11 17.44 -4.58
C ALA A 120 0.78 18.93 -4.47
N ALA A 121 0.98 19.69 -5.54
CA ALA A 121 0.57 21.10 -5.59
C ALA A 121 -0.95 21.25 -5.49
N ALA A 122 -1.72 20.42 -6.19
CA ALA A 122 -3.19 20.47 -6.17
C ALA A 122 -3.80 20.12 -4.81
N TYR A 123 -3.18 19.23 -4.03
CA TYR A 123 -3.62 18.85 -2.68
C TYR A 123 -2.88 19.59 -1.54
N GLU A 124 -2.07 20.59 -1.89
CA GLU A 124 -1.25 21.37 -0.95
C GLU A 124 -0.43 20.48 -0.02
N LEU A 125 0.19 19.43 -0.58
CA LEU A 125 1.00 18.50 0.20
C LEU A 125 2.27 19.20 0.72
N PRO A 126 2.73 18.86 1.94
CA PRO A 126 3.97 19.39 2.47
C PRO A 126 5.16 19.13 1.55
N GLY A 127 6.08 20.09 1.44
CA GLY A 127 7.31 19.94 0.64
C GLY A 127 8.15 18.72 1.06
N GLU A 128 8.10 18.34 2.34
CA GLU A 128 8.75 17.13 2.86
C GLU A 128 8.22 15.83 2.22
N PHE A 129 6.96 15.80 1.78
CA PHE A 129 6.40 14.63 1.10
C PHE A 129 6.90 14.56 -0.34
N VAL A 130 6.96 15.68 -1.04
CA VAL A 130 7.53 15.76 -2.40
C VAL A 130 9.01 15.39 -2.42
N ALA A 131 9.78 15.92 -1.45
CA ALA A 131 11.18 15.57 -1.29
C ALA A 131 11.35 14.09 -0.94
N GLY A 132 10.60 13.57 0.03
CA GLY A 132 10.67 12.17 0.46
C GLY A 132 10.25 11.18 -0.64
N TYR A 133 9.24 11.51 -1.46
CA TYR A 133 8.85 10.67 -2.60
C TYR A 133 9.97 10.59 -3.65
N ARG A 134 10.60 11.73 -3.98
CA ARG A 134 11.75 11.78 -4.89
C ARG A 134 12.91 10.95 -4.38
N GLU A 135 13.25 11.11 -3.10
CA GLU A 135 14.31 10.35 -2.46
C GLU A 135 14.00 8.83 -2.46
N ALA A 136 12.75 8.46 -2.19
CA ALA A 136 12.33 7.06 -2.24
C ALA A 136 12.38 6.46 -3.67
N CYS A 137 12.13 7.27 -4.71
CA CYS A 137 12.35 6.87 -6.11
C CYS A 137 13.85 6.59 -6.36
N GLN A 138 14.75 7.46 -5.88
CA GLN A 138 16.19 7.23 -6.00
C GLN A 138 16.63 5.98 -5.22
N TYR A 139 16.17 5.84 -3.98
CA TYR A 139 16.45 4.67 -3.14
C TYR A 139 16.03 3.35 -3.81
N LYS A 140 14.93 3.34 -4.58
CA LYS A 140 14.49 2.15 -5.33
C LYS A 140 15.51 1.71 -6.37
N LEU A 141 16.26 2.65 -6.95
CA LEU A 141 17.31 2.38 -7.94
C LEU A 141 18.64 2.04 -7.26
N GLU A 142 18.97 2.76 -6.20
CA GLU A 142 20.24 2.70 -5.48
C GLU A 142 19.99 2.57 -3.98
N PRO A 143 19.60 1.38 -3.49
CA PRO A 143 19.28 1.19 -2.08
C PRO A 143 20.54 1.26 -1.22
N THR A 144 20.46 1.94 -0.08
CA THR A 144 21.53 2.00 0.92
C THR A 144 21.02 1.44 2.25
N PRO A 145 21.80 0.59 2.95
CA PRO A 145 21.30 -0.08 4.17
C PRO A 145 21.43 0.78 5.43
N TYR A 146 21.79 2.06 5.29
CA TYR A 146 22.15 2.92 6.41
C TYR A 146 20.95 3.67 6.95
N LEU A 147 20.78 3.64 8.27
CA LEU A 147 19.80 4.50 8.92
C LEU A 147 20.19 5.98 8.75
N PRO A 148 19.21 6.88 8.61
CA PRO A 148 19.47 8.31 8.63
C PRO A 148 19.94 8.75 10.02
N GLN A 149 20.52 9.95 10.13
CA GLN A 149 21.03 10.47 11.40
C GLN A 149 19.98 10.52 12.51
N ASN A 150 18.71 10.76 12.16
CA ASN A 150 17.58 10.71 13.09
C ASN A 150 16.49 9.74 12.58
N PRO A 151 16.62 8.43 12.86
CA PRO A 151 15.69 7.40 12.36
C PRO A 151 14.26 7.60 12.84
N TRP A 152 14.09 8.09 14.07
CA TRP A 152 12.76 8.33 14.63
C TRP A 152 12.05 9.50 13.97
N GLU A 153 12.76 10.57 13.62
CA GLU A 153 12.15 11.66 12.87
C GLU A 153 11.80 11.23 11.44
N PHE A 154 12.67 10.47 10.78
CA PHE A 154 12.35 9.96 9.46
C PHE A 154 11.15 9.00 9.47
N LEU A 155 11.03 8.15 10.51
CA LEU A 155 9.84 7.33 10.72
C LEU A 155 8.57 8.19 10.85
N ARG A 156 8.62 9.25 11.67
CA ARG A 156 7.50 10.17 11.87
C ARG A 156 7.11 10.89 10.58
N GLN A 157 8.08 11.34 9.78
CA GLN A 157 7.83 11.92 8.47
C GLN A 157 7.10 10.92 7.56
N CYS A 158 7.57 9.67 7.50
CA CYS A 158 6.91 8.62 6.70
C CYS A 158 5.47 8.37 7.18
N GLN A 159 5.25 8.35 8.49
CA GLN A 159 3.93 8.19 9.12
C GLN A 159 3.00 9.36 8.79
N ARG A 160 3.45 10.62 8.88
CA ARG A 160 2.67 11.80 8.47
C ARG A 160 2.27 11.74 7.01
N CYS A 161 3.21 11.43 6.12
CA CYS A 161 2.95 11.27 4.68
C CYS A 161 1.94 10.16 4.41
N TRP A 162 2.07 9.03 5.12
CA TRP A 162 1.14 7.92 5.00
C TRP A 162 -0.27 8.26 5.47
N LEU A 163 -0.42 8.89 6.64
CA LEU A 163 -1.72 9.33 7.17
C LEU A 163 -2.41 10.28 6.20
N ARG A 164 -1.67 11.26 5.67
CA ARG A 164 -2.18 12.20 4.67
C ARG A 164 -2.61 11.49 3.38
N ALA A 165 -1.83 10.51 2.92
CA ALA A 165 -2.18 9.73 1.74
C ALA A 165 -3.46 8.90 1.94
N VAL A 166 -3.65 8.30 3.13
CA VAL A 166 -4.89 7.58 3.47
C VAL A 166 -6.08 8.53 3.48
N GLN A 167 -5.96 9.70 4.12
CA GLN A 167 -7.03 10.69 4.20
C GLN A 167 -7.49 11.14 2.81
N ILE A 168 -6.55 11.50 1.93
CA ILE A 168 -6.87 11.94 0.56
C ILE A 168 -7.46 10.80 -0.27
N THR A 169 -6.90 9.58 -0.17
CA THR A 169 -7.43 8.40 -0.87
C THR A 169 -8.86 8.07 -0.43
N ALA A 170 -9.17 8.30 0.85
CA ALA A 170 -10.51 8.18 1.40
C ALA A 170 -11.43 9.35 1.00
N SER A 171 -10.89 10.47 0.50
CA SER A 171 -11.62 11.73 0.35
C SER A 171 -12.33 12.12 1.66
N ALA A 172 -11.61 11.97 2.77
CA ALA A 172 -12.12 12.29 4.10
C ALA A 172 -12.01 13.79 4.39
N GLU A 173 -13.06 14.36 4.98
CA GLU A 173 -13.15 15.79 5.30
C GLU A 173 -12.15 16.20 6.39
N ASP A 174 -11.88 15.29 7.33
CA ASP A 174 -10.92 15.49 8.41
C ASP A 174 -10.07 14.22 8.65
N SER A 175 -9.21 14.28 9.66
CA SER A 175 -8.29 13.19 10.02
C SER A 175 -8.88 12.18 11.01
N SER A 176 -10.16 12.32 11.40
CA SER A 176 -10.80 11.40 12.33
C SER A 176 -10.86 9.99 11.75
N PRO A 177 -10.66 8.94 12.57
CA PRO A 177 -10.79 7.56 12.12
C PRO A 177 -12.15 7.27 11.47
N GLU A 178 -13.22 7.88 11.98
CA GLU A 178 -14.59 7.72 11.47
C GLU A 178 -14.74 8.27 10.05
N ALA A 179 -14.30 9.51 9.79
CA ALA A 179 -14.40 10.13 8.47
C ALA A 179 -13.56 9.37 7.43
N VAL A 180 -12.34 8.96 7.82
CA VAL A 180 -11.46 8.15 6.96
C VAL A 180 -12.07 6.79 6.65
N MET A 181 -12.63 6.11 7.65
CA MET A 181 -13.28 4.82 7.46
C MET A 181 -14.44 4.94 6.48
N GLU A 182 -15.32 5.92 6.68
CA GLU A 182 -16.47 6.16 5.81
C GLU A 182 -16.03 6.49 4.38
N GLY A 183 -15.01 7.32 4.22
CA GLY A 183 -14.41 7.64 2.93
C GLY A 183 -13.88 6.41 2.20
N LEU A 184 -13.10 5.56 2.88
CA LEU A 184 -12.59 4.31 2.32
C LEU A 184 -13.71 3.37 1.89
N HIS A 185 -14.80 3.30 2.66
CA HIS A 185 -15.98 2.51 2.30
C HIS A 185 -16.64 3.01 1.02
N ARG A 186 -16.85 4.33 0.90
CA ARG A 186 -17.43 4.94 -0.31
C ARG A 186 -16.54 4.68 -1.54
N SER A 187 -15.23 4.84 -1.40
CA SER A 187 -14.26 4.59 -2.47
C SER A 187 -14.24 3.12 -2.93
N ALA A 188 -14.35 2.17 -2.00
CA ALA A 188 -14.31 0.74 -2.33
C ALA A 188 -15.63 0.19 -2.89
N ARG A 189 -16.79 0.73 -2.47
CA ARG A 189 -18.11 0.27 -2.95
C ARG A 189 -18.35 0.54 -4.43
N ARG A 190 -17.68 1.54 -5.01
CA ARG A 190 -17.69 1.77 -6.47
C ARG A 190 -17.18 0.55 -7.28
N HIS A 191 -16.53 -0.43 -6.63
CA HIS A 191 -15.89 -1.57 -7.28
C HIS A 191 -16.15 -2.95 -6.63
N SER A 192 -17.06 -3.10 -5.66
CA SER A 192 -17.28 -4.37 -4.95
C SER A 192 -18.36 -5.26 -5.59
N SER A 193 -18.12 -6.59 -5.68
CA SER A 193 -19.13 -7.58 -6.12
C SER A 193 -19.62 -8.47 -4.98
N PHE A 194 -20.90 -8.86 -5.01
CA PHE A 194 -21.57 -9.71 -4.02
C PHE A 194 -20.87 -11.07 -3.77
N ARG A 195 -20.15 -11.61 -4.77
CA ARG A 195 -19.38 -12.87 -4.63
C ARG A 195 -18.17 -12.75 -3.71
N GLN A 196 -17.54 -11.56 -3.61
CA GLN A 196 -16.41 -11.34 -2.70
C GLN A 196 -16.85 -11.24 -1.24
N PHE A 197 -18.02 -10.67 -0.99
CA PHE A 197 -18.68 -10.62 0.31
C PHE A 197 -18.94 -12.04 0.87
N LEU A 198 -19.58 -12.91 0.10
CA LEU A 198 -19.96 -14.26 0.56
C LEU A 198 -18.75 -15.14 0.97
N ARG A 199 -17.66 -15.07 0.19
CA ARG A 199 -16.40 -15.78 0.50
C ARG A 199 -15.79 -15.32 1.82
N TRP A 200 -16.02 -14.06 2.20
CA TRP A 200 -15.47 -13.49 3.42
C TRP A 200 -16.32 -13.80 4.65
N THR A 201 -17.65 -13.77 4.56
CA THR A 201 -18.53 -14.16 5.68
C THR A 201 -18.20 -15.57 6.20
N ILE A 202 -17.71 -16.45 5.33
CA ILE A 202 -17.25 -17.80 5.66
C ILE A 202 -15.85 -17.81 6.31
N ARG A 203 -14.91 -16.97 5.83
CA ARG A 203 -13.52 -16.91 6.31
C ARG A 203 -13.32 -16.07 7.57
N ALA A 204 -14.16 -15.05 7.77
CA ALA A 204 -14.04 -14.07 8.84
C ALA A 204 -14.99 -14.32 10.02
N ARG A 205 -15.34 -15.59 10.29
CA ARG A 205 -16.24 -16.04 11.37
C ARG A 205 -15.94 -15.51 12.79
N ALA A 206 -14.90 -14.70 12.98
CA ALA A 206 -14.53 -14.05 14.23
C ALA A 206 -14.85 -12.53 14.30
N PHE A 207 -15.29 -11.85 13.24
CA PHE A 207 -15.50 -10.39 13.28
C PHE A 207 -16.98 -9.99 13.27
N ARG A 208 -17.51 -9.67 14.46
CA ARG A 208 -18.85 -9.10 14.66
C ARG A 208 -18.75 -7.59 14.92
N LYS A 209 -18.86 -6.79 13.86
CA LYS A 209 -19.51 -5.46 13.93
C LYS A 209 -20.47 -5.33 12.74
N PRO A 210 -21.78 -5.12 12.98
CA PRO A 210 -22.81 -5.17 11.93
C PRO A 210 -22.74 -4.01 10.92
N ARG A 211 -22.05 -2.90 11.22
CA ARG A 211 -21.98 -1.73 10.33
C ARG A 211 -21.13 -1.92 9.06
N PHE A 212 -20.22 -2.90 9.03
CA PHE A 212 -19.20 -3.04 7.97
C PHE A 212 -19.13 -4.44 7.35
N SER A 213 -20.20 -5.22 7.49
CA SER A 213 -20.22 -6.61 7.01
C SER A 213 -20.03 -6.72 5.49
N CYS A 214 -20.39 -5.69 4.73
CA CYS A 214 -20.36 -5.66 3.27
C CYS A 214 -19.05 -5.16 2.64
N ASP A 215 -18.07 -4.75 3.43
CA ASP A 215 -16.91 -4.04 2.90
C ASP A 215 -15.79 -4.97 2.46
N GLN A 216 -14.96 -4.49 1.52
CA GLN A 216 -13.79 -5.24 1.11
C GLN A 216 -12.85 -5.39 2.31
N PRO A 217 -12.32 -6.59 2.58
CA PRO A 217 -11.56 -6.82 3.80
C PRO A 217 -10.30 -5.93 3.95
N VAL A 218 -9.67 -5.57 2.83
CA VAL A 218 -8.54 -4.64 2.80
C VAL A 218 -8.91 -3.27 3.41
N VAL A 219 -10.14 -2.80 3.18
CA VAL A 219 -10.65 -1.54 3.73
C VAL A 219 -10.79 -1.65 5.23
N THR A 220 -11.41 -2.73 5.73
CA THR A 220 -11.57 -2.97 7.17
C THR A 220 -10.23 -2.98 7.89
N VAL A 221 -9.23 -3.67 7.32
CA VAL A 221 -7.90 -3.75 7.94
C VAL A 221 -7.16 -2.42 7.87
N LEU A 222 -7.24 -1.69 6.75
CA LEU A 222 -6.66 -0.35 6.64
C LEU A 222 -7.29 0.61 7.65
N GLY A 223 -8.60 0.53 7.83
CA GLY A 223 -9.36 1.31 8.81
C GLY A 223 -9.00 1.01 10.27
N MET A 224 -8.57 -0.21 10.58
CA MET A 224 -8.01 -0.55 11.90
C MET A 224 -6.59 -0.03 12.06
N LEU A 225 -5.81 -0.08 10.99
CA LEU A 225 -4.41 0.35 10.99
C LEU A 225 -4.27 1.87 11.11
N TYR A 226 -5.18 2.62 10.50
CA TYR A 226 -5.16 4.08 10.51
C TYR A 226 -5.14 4.70 11.92
N PRO A 227 -6.09 4.40 12.84
CA PRO A 227 -6.06 4.95 14.21
C PRO A 227 -4.84 4.50 15.02
N THR A 228 -4.32 3.29 14.75
CA THR A 228 -3.08 2.81 15.38
C THR A 228 -1.90 3.70 14.99
N LEU A 229 -1.76 4.03 13.70
CA LEU A 229 -0.72 4.94 13.23
C LEU A 229 -1.06 6.42 13.46
N LEU A 230 -2.29 6.78 13.78
CA LEU A 230 -2.62 8.16 14.15
C LEU A 230 -2.21 8.48 15.59
N THR A 231 -2.40 7.52 16.50
CA THR A 231 -2.23 7.74 17.95
C THR A 231 -0.90 7.25 18.51
N ALA A 232 -0.13 6.47 17.75
CA ALA A 232 1.16 5.96 18.19
C ALA A 232 2.27 7.02 18.08
N PRO A 233 2.74 7.63 19.19
CA PRO A 233 4.10 8.14 19.19
C PRO A 233 5.04 6.93 19.09
N PRO A 234 6.18 7.03 18.40
CA PRO A 234 7.17 5.98 18.43
C PRO A 234 7.69 5.79 19.88
N PRO A 235 7.81 4.54 20.38
CA PRO A 235 7.64 3.27 19.68
C PRO A 235 6.16 2.87 19.51
N ALA A 236 5.83 2.38 18.31
CA ALA A 236 4.48 1.95 17.99
C ALA A 236 3.98 0.82 18.91
N PRO A 237 2.68 0.76 19.23
CA PRO A 237 2.12 -0.33 20.02
C PRO A 237 2.37 -1.67 19.31
N PRO A 238 2.46 -2.79 20.07
CA PRO A 238 2.61 -4.12 19.48
C PRO A 238 1.51 -4.35 18.44
N ILE A 239 1.88 -4.93 17.29
CA ILE A 239 0.95 -5.25 16.22
C ILE A 239 -0.16 -6.13 16.82
N LEU A 240 -1.40 -5.66 16.80
CA LEU A 240 -2.55 -6.44 17.27
C LEU A 240 -2.56 -7.79 16.51
N PRO A 241 -2.53 -8.95 17.20
CA PRO A 241 -2.48 -10.27 16.55
C PRO A 241 -3.58 -10.47 15.51
N GLU A 242 -4.75 -9.86 15.72
CA GLU A 242 -5.88 -9.88 14.79
C GLU A 242 -5.55 -9.16 13.47
N LEU A 243 -4.90 -7.99 13.55
CA LEU A 243 -4.45 -7.22 12.39
C LEU A 243 -3.43 -8.02 11.57
N PHE A 244 -2.51 -8.70 12.25
CA PHE A 244 -1.51 -9.56 11.61
C PHE A 244 -2.16 -10.74 10.86
N ARG A 245 -3.07 -11.46 11.53
CA ARG A 245 -3.78 -12.60 10.94
C ARG A 245 -4.60 -12.19 9.72
N LEU A 246 -5.28 -11.04 9.79
CA LEU A 246 -6.07 -10.54 8.67
C LEU A 246 -5.16 -10.10 7.51
N TRP A 247 -4.05 -9.42 7.79
CA TRP A 247 -3.10 -8.99 6.76
C TRP A 247 -2.53 -10.15 5.94
N GLN A 248 -2.21 -11.29 6.59
CA GLN A 248 -1.74 -12.51 5.92
C GLN A 248 -2.75 -13.13 4.94
N LEU A 249 -4.03 -12.73 4.98
CA LEU A 249 -5.02 -13.21 4.01
C LEU A 249 -4.93 -12.49 2.66
N PHE A 250 -4.17 -11.39 2.57
CA PHE A 250 -4.08 -10.55 1.37
C PHE A 250 -2.72 -10.54 0.68
N ASN A 251 -1.68 -11.05 1.36
CA ASN A 251 -0.29 -11.09 0.90
C ASN A 251 0.23 -12.51 1.05
#